data_AF-A0A382TB47-F1
#
_entry.id   AF-A0A382TB47-F1
#
_cell.length_a   1.000
_cell.length_b   1.000
_cell.length_c   1.000
_cell.angle_alpha   90.00
_cell.angle_beta   90.00
_cell.angle_gamma   90.00
#
_symmetry.space_group_name_H-M   'P 1'
#
loop_
_entity.id
_entity.type
_entity.pdbx_description
1 polymer ?
#
loop_
_entity_poly.entity_id
_entity_poly.type
_entity_poly.pdbx_seq_one_letter_code
_entity_poly.pdbx_strand_id
1 'polypeptide(L)' 'MTKRFTLIAFTLSLFATVTLISTQNQGDPTLTEVWEPSPAVITPGDWTGAPSDAIQLFNGSDLSAWTGLDNEAMWNVDD' A
#
# COMPACT_ATOMS: atom_id res chain seq x y z
N MET A 1 -21.51 51.38 -27.45
CA MET A 1 -21.08 51.06 -26.07
C MET A 1 -21.75 49.79 -25.53
N THR A 2 -23.04 49.55 -25.82
CA THR A 2 -23.80 48.36 -25.41
C THR A 2 -23.20 47.02 -25.82
N LYS A 3 -22.76 46.84 -27.07
CA LYS A 3 -22.23 45.53 -27.56
C LYS A 3 -20.97 45.04 -26.83
N ARG A 4 -20.07 45.94 -26.40
CA ARG A 4 -18.85 45.59 -25.66
C ARG A 4 -19.18 45.19 -24.22
N PHE A 5 -20.19 45.84 -23.62
CA PHE A 5 -20.69 45.51 -22.30
C PHE A 5 -21.38 44.13 -22.30
N THR A 6 -22.16 43.82 -23.33
CA THR A 6 -22.80 42.51 -23.49
C THR A 6 -21.78 41.38 -23.67
N LEU A 7 -20.71 41.63 -24.44
CA LEU A 7 -19.64 40.64 -24.65
C LEU A 7 -18.88 40.33 -23.35
N ILE A 8 -18.54 41.38 -22.58
CA ILE A 8 -17.86 41.24 -21.29
C ILE A 8 -18.73 40.50 -20.27
N ALA A 9 -20.03 40.84 -20.19
CA ALA A 9 -20.98 40.15 -19.31
C ALA A 9 -21.13 38.67 -19.69
N PHE A 10 -21.15 38.35 -20.99
CA PHE A 10 -21.21 36.98 -21.48
C PHE A 10 -19.95 36.18 -21.15
N THR A 11 -18.76 36.76 -21.35
CA THR A 11 -17.50 36.11 -20.99
C THR A 11 -17.35 35.90 -19.48
N LEU A 12 -17.85 36.83 -18.66
CA LEU A 12 -17.81 36.71 -17.20
C LEU A 12 -18.75 35.61 -16.71
N SER A 13 -19.94 35.51 -17.32
CA SER A 13 -20.90 34.43 -17.07
C SER A 13 -20.33 33.05 -17.43
N LEU A 14 -19.65 32.95 -18.57
CA LEU A 14 -19.03 31.69 -19.02
C LEU A 14 -17.85 31.27 -18.12
N PHE A 15 -17.11 32.23 -17.57
CA PHE A 15 -16.02 31.93 -16.63
C PHE A 15 -16.57 31.43 -15.28
N ALA A 16 -17.69 31.99 -14.81
CA ALA A 16 -18.33 31.57 -13.57
C ALA A 16 -18.87 30.13 -13.63
N THR A 17 -19.42 29.70 -14.76
CA THR A 17 -19.93 28.32 -14.91
C THR A 17 -18.80 27.27 -14.94
N VAL A 18 -17.63 27.61 -15.49
CA VAL A 18 -16.46 26.70 -15.50
C VAL A 18 -15.92 26.46 -14.08
N THR A 19 -15.95 27.46 -13.20
CA THR A 19 -15.50 27.30 -11.80
C THR A 19 -16.39 26.41 -10.93
N LEU A 20 -17.66 26.25 -11.30
CA LEU A 20 -18.60 25.38 -10.57
C LEU A 20 -18.39 23.89 -10.91
N ILE A 21 -18.00 23.60 -12.17
CA ILE A 21 -17.82 22.22 -12.67
C ILE A 21 -16.53 21.58 -12.14
N SER A 22 -15.51 22.38 -11.82
CA SER A 22 -14.22 21.90 -11.32
C SER A 22 -14.21 21.51 -9.84
N THR A 23 -15.35 21.64 -9.14
CA THR A 23 -15.51 21.09 -7.78
C THR A 23 -15.95 19.63 -7.85
N GLN A 24 -15.03 18.73 -8.18
CA GLN A 24 -15.29 17.30 -7.98
C GLN A 24 -15.38 17.03 -6.48
N ASN A 25 -16.61 16.84 -6.01
CA ASN A 25 -16.88 16.41 -4.65
C ASN A 25 -16.39 14.96 -4.53
N GLN A 26 -15.19 14.79 -3.98
CA GLN A 26 -14.66 13.50 -3.56
C GLN A 26 -15.63 13.02 -2.49
N GLY A 27 -16.52 12.08 -2.82
CA GLY A 27 -17.61 11.65 -1.95
C GLY A 27 -17.11 11.20 -0.57
N ASP A 28 -18.03 10.91 0.35
CA ASP A 28 -17.66 10.52 1.71
C ASP A 28 -16.69 9.31 1.70
N PRO A 29 -15.41 9.49 2.12
CA PRO A 29 -14.39 8.45 2.01
C PRO A 29 -14.72 7.23 2.87
N THR A 30 -15.49 7.42 3.94
CA THR A 30 -15.88 6.37 4.89
C THR A 30 -16.72 5.27 4.24
N LEU A 31 -17.42 5.57 3.14
CA LEU A 31 -18.21 4.59 2.38
C LEU A 31 -17.35 3.51 1.70
N THR A 32 -16.02 3.69 1.64
CA THR A 32 -15.08 2.75 1.03
C THR A 32 -14.15 2.07 2.04
N GLU A 33 -14.30 2.36 3.33
CA GLU A 33 -13.48 1.77 4.38
C GLU A 33 -14.03 0.39 4.79
N VAL A 34 -13.16 -0.62 4.81
CA VAL A 34 -13.47 -1.96 5.31
C VAL A 34 -12.50 -2.28 6.44
N TRP A 35 -13.03 -2.53 7.64
CA TRP A 35 -12.24 -2.67 8.87
C TRP A 35 -12.13 -4.11 9.37
N GLU A 36 -12.85 -5.05 8.77
CA GLU A 36 -12.91 -6.45 9.21
C GLU A 36 -12.64 -7.45 8.07
N PRO A 37 -11.99 -8.59 8.37
CA PRO A 37 -11.43 -8.95 9.68
C PRO A 37 -10.14 -8.16 10.00
N SER A 38 -9.87 -7.96 11.29
CA SER A 38 -8.58 -7.39 11.71
C SER A 38 -7.45 -8.34 11.30
N PRO A 39 -6.34 -7.84 10.71
CA PRO A 39 -5.17 -8.65 10.41
C PRO A 39 -4.55 -9.25 11.68
N ALA A 40 -3.89 -10.40 11.54
CA ALA A 40 -3.08 -10.98 12.61
C ALA A 40 -1.87 -10.09 12.92
N VAL A 41 -1.54 -9.95 14.21
CA VAL A 41 -0.36 -9.19 14.65
C VAL A 41 0.88 -10.08 14.51
N ILE A 42 1.81 -9.68 13.65
CA ILE A 42 3.09 -10.35 13.44
C ILE A 42 4.20 -9.50 14.04
N THR A 43 5.02 -10.09 14.91
CA THR A 43 6.21 -9.42 15.44
C THR A 43 7.33 -9.55 14.41
N PRO A 44 7.89 -8.46 13.90
CA PRO A 44 9.05 -8.53 13.00
C PRO A 44 10.23 -9.19 13.72
N GLY A 45 11.08 -9.88 12.97
CA GLY A 45 12.38 -10.27 13.48
C GLY A 45 13.29 -9.06 13.66
N ASP A 46 14.40 -9.25 14.37
CA ASP A 46 15.49 -8.28 14.40
C ASP A 46 16.15 -8.16 13.01
N TRP A 47 17.25 -7.40 12.88
CA TRP A 47 17.98 -7.13 11.61
C TRP A 47 17.96 -8.24 10.56
N THR A 48 18.31 -9.46 10.96
CA THR A 48 18.34 -10.66 10.10
C THR A 48 17.41 -11.77 10.60
N GLY A 49 16.57 -11.47 11.59
CA GLY A 49 15.67 -12.43 12.22
C GLY A 49 14.43 -12.68 11.39
N ALA A 50 13.87 -13.88 11.49
CA ALA A 50 12.58 -14.20 10.91
C ALA A 50 11.44 -13.57 11.74
N PRO A 51 10.30 -13.19 11.13
CA PRO A 51 9.13 -12.74 11.87
C PRO A 51 8.49 -13.88 12.69
N SER A 52 7.62 -13.52 13.63
CA SER A 52 7.03 -14.48 14.58
C SER A 52 6.15 -15.57 13.95
N ASP A 53 5.63 -15.34 12.74
CA ASP A 53 4.83 -16.31 11.99
C ASP A 53 5.62 -17.10 10.95
N ALA A 54 6.92 -16.81 10.80
CA ALA A 54 7.75 -17.54 9.85
C ALA A 54 8.29 -18.83 10.45
N ILE A 55 8.39 -19.85 9.60
CA ILE A 55 9.18 -21.04 9.88
C ILE A 55 10.64 -20.71 9.54
N GLN A 56 11.52 -20.74 10.53
CA GLN A 56 12.94 -20.48 10.32
C GLN A 56 13.64 -21.76 9.85
N LEU A 57 14.00 -21.81 8.56
CA LEU A 57 14.65 -22.98 7.96
C LEU A 57 16.16 -23.04 8.21
N PHE A 58 16.81 -21.92 8.51
CA PHE A 58 18.22 -21.86 8.89
C PHE A 58 18.48 -20.62 9.71
N ASN A 59 19.20 -20.76 10.83
CA ASN A 59 19.52 -19.67 11.75
C ASN A 59 21.00 -19.59 12.12
N GLY A 60 21.85 -20.34 11.40
CA GLY A 60 23.27 -20.48 11.69
C GLY A 60 23.63 -21.67 12.59
N SER A 61 22.67 -22.35 13.22
CA SER A 61 22.97 -23.45 14.16
C SER A 61 23.11 -24.80 13.49
N ASP A 62 22.14 -25.20 12.65
CA ASP A 62 22.11 -26.53 12.03
C ASP A 62 21.23 -26.56 10.77
N LEU A 63 21.26 -27.70 10.07
CA LEU A 63 20.49 -27.98 8.87
C LEU A 63 19.26 -28.87 9.15
N SER A 64 18.71 -28.88 10.37
CA SER A 64 17.61 -29.78 10.77
C SER A 64 16.33 -29.63 9.94
N ALA A 65 16.12 -28.46 9.33
CA ALA A 65 15.00 -28.22 8.41
C ALA A 65 15.29 -28.66 6.95
N TRP A 66 16.46 -29.24 6.67
CA TRP A 66 16.92 -29.61 5.33
C TRP A 66 17.26 -31.09 5.24
N THR A 67 17.11 -31.63 4.04
CA THR A 67 17.62 -32.95 3.67
C THR A 67 18.52 -32.83 2.45
N GLY A 68 19.55 -33.67 2.37
CA GLY A 68 20.30 -33.90 1.16
C GLY A 68 19.48 -34.68 0.13
N LEU A 69 20.07 -34.94 -1.03
CA LEU A 69 19.40 -35.65 -2.13
C LEU A 69 18.94 -37.06 -1.71
N ASP A 70 19.79 -37.77 -0.96
CA ASP A 70 19.57 -39.17 -0.60
C ASP A 70 19.43 -39.41 0.93
N ASN A 71 19.84 -38.44 1.77
CA ASN A 71 19.93 -38.58 3.23
C ASN A 71 19.93 -37.21 3.94
N GLU A 72 20.44 -37.13 5.18
CA GLU A 72 20.60 -35.87 5.93
C GLU A 72 21.46 -34.85 5.16
N ALA A 73 21.22 -33.56 5.40
CA ALA A 73 22.01 -32.49 4.80
C ALA A 73 23.42 -32.45 5.43
N MET A 74 24.45 -32.75 4.64
CA MET A 74 25.85 -32.91 5.08
C MET A 74 26.75 -31.73 4.66
N TRP A 75 26.18 -30.54 4.45
CA TRP A 75 27.00 -29.35 4.20
C TRP A 75 27.66 -28.87 5.50
N ASN A 76 28.85 -28.28 5.40
CA ASN A 76 29.50 -27.69 6.55
C ASN A 76 28.72 -26.45 7.03
N VAL A 77 28.47 -26.37 8.33
CA VAL A 77 27.94 -25.19 9.01
C VAL A 77 29.10 -24.61 9.82
N ASP A 78 29.55 -23.44 9.40
CA ASP A 78 30.63 -22.68 10.04
C ASP A 78 30.13 -21.23 10.23
N ASP A 79 30.69 -20.54 11.24
CA ASP A 79 30.38 -19.14 11.58
C ASP A 79 30.92 -18.13 10.55
#